data_AF-A0A026X2R6-F1
#
_entry.id   AF-A0A026X2R6-F1
#
_cell.length_a   1.000
_cell.length_b   1.000
_cell.length_c   1.000
_cell.angle_alpha   90.00
_cell.angle_beta   90.00
_cell.angle_gamma   90.00
#
_symmetry.space_group_name_H-M   'P 1'
#
loop_
_entity.id
_entity.type
_entity.pdbx_description
1 polymer ?
#
loop_
_entity_poly.entity_id
_entity_poly.type
_entity_poly.pdbx_seq_one_letter_code
_entity_poly.pdbx_strand_id
1 'polypeptide(L)'
;MTAVMQAFKNYCTPKANESVDRHIFFSRVQQSGESFDVFLTELKKLSKQCGFGTLNDSLIKDRIISGLSDSNLKNRLLRKEDLDLEKCIRIYKATELAQQQLKTLAPDTKIHTVAKKMTSAFAFAFGVVKVTSRTF
;
A
#
# COMPACT_ATOMS: atom_id res chain seq x y z
N MET A 1 33.05 2.61 37.40
CA MET A 1 31.87 3.14 38.13
C MET A 1 30.69 3.34 37.17
N THR A 2 30.29 2.30 36.43
CA THR A 2 29.29 2.42 35.33
C THR A 2 28.25 1.29 35.36
N ALA A 3 28.53 0.17 36.02
CA ALA A 3 27.61 -0.97 36.11
C ALA A 3 26.27 -0.61 36.77
N VAL A 4 26.29 0.19 37.84
CA VAL A 4 25.08 0.65 38.53
C VAL A 4 24.27 1.58 37.64
N MET A 5 24.91 2.51 36.94
CA MET A 5 24.24 3.41 35.99
C MET A 5 23.63 2.62 34.82
N GLN A 6 24.32 1.60 34.31
CA GLN A 6 23.82 0.74 33.24
C GLN A 6 22.62 -0.11 33.70
N ALA A 7 22.69 -0.70 34.89
CA ALA A 7 21.60 -1.47 35.47
C ALA A 7 20.36 -0.59 35.72
N PHE A 8 20.56 0.62 36.24
CA PHE A 8 19.50 1.59 36.46
C PHE A 8 18.87 2.02 35.13
N LYS A 9 19.69 2.29 34.10
CA LYS A 9 19.20 2.62 32.75
C LYS A 9 18.39 1.47 32.17
N ASN A 10 18.85 0.22 32.29
CA ASN A 10 18.12 -0.95 31.80
C ASN A 10 16.81 -1.20 32.56
N TYR A 11 16.77 -0.92 33.86
CA TYR A 11 15.58 -1.09 34.71
C TYR A 11 14.53 0.03 34.50
N CYS A 12 15.00 1.27 34.33
CA CYS A 12 14.15 2.44 34.18
C CYS A 12 13.81 2.79 32.73
N THR A 13 14.44 2.16 31.74
CA THR A 13 13.98 2.24 30.35
C THR A 13 12.75 1.35 30.24
N PRO A 14 11.55 1.89 29.94
CA PRO A 14 10.40 1.05 29.64
C PRO A 14 10.83 0.09 28.54
N LYS A 15 10.73 -1.23 28.77
CA LYS A 15 10.96 -2.21 27.71
C LYS A 15 10.08 -1.81 26.54
N ALA A 16 10.70 -1.35 25.45
CA ALA A 16 9.98 -1.03 24.23
C ALA A 16 9.15 -2.26 23.88
N ASN A 17 7.83 -2.08 23.81
CA ASN A 17 6.95 -3.18 23.50
C ASN A 17 6.95 -3.31 21.98
N GLU A 18 7.93 -4.05 21.45
CA GLU A 18 8.06 -4.27 20.02
C GLU A 18 6.76 -4.78 19.38
N SER A 19 5.93 -5.52 20.14
CA SER A 19 4.65 -5.99 19.62
C SER A 19 3.67 -4.84 19.38
N VAL A 20 3.64 -3.86 20.29
CA VAL A 20 2.84 -2.64 20.12
C VAL A 20 3.38 -1.80 18.97
N ASP A 21 4.71 -1.60 18.91
CA ASP A 21 5.33 -0.79 17.85
C ASP A 21 5.12 -1.42 16.47
N ARG A 22 5.27 -2.75 16.36
CA ARG A 22 4.97 -3.51 15.14
C ARG A 22 3.49 -3.43 14.79
N HIS A 23 2.59 -3.52 15.77
CA HIS A 23 1.16 -3.38 15.52
C HIS A 23 0.81 -2.00 14.93
N ILE A 24 1.39 -0.93 15.48
CA ILE A 24 1.22 0.43 14.97
C ILE A 24 1.77 0.54 13.54
N PHE A 25 2.99 0.02 13.30
CA PHE A 25 3.61 -0.01 11.98
C PHE A 25 2.75 -0.76 10.95
N PHE A 26 2.30 -1.97 11.29
CA PHE A 26 1.50 -2.79 10.37
C PHE A 26 0.07 -2.27 10.19
N SER A 27 -0.44 -1.43 11.08
CA SER A 27 -1.75 -0.78 10.92
C SER A 27 -1.70 0.50 10.09
N ARG A 28 -0.50 1.01 9.79
CA ARG A 28 -0.31 2.25 9.05
C ARG A 28 -0.73 2.09 7.58
N VAL A 29 -1.70 2.89 7.17
CA VAL A 29 -2.19 3.04 5.78
C VAL A 29 -2.12 4.48 5.35
N GLN A 30 -1.95 4.75 4.05
CA GLN A 30 -1.90 6.11 3.52
C GLN A 30 -3.23 6.83 3.78
N GLN A 31 -3.17 8.03 4.36
CA GLN A 31 -4.35 8.83 4.65
C GLN A 31 -4.88 9.53 3.39
N SER A 32 -6.15 9.91 3.39
CA SER A 32 -6.74 10.66 2.28
C SER A 32 -6.01 11.99 2.09
N GLY A 33 -5.52 12.24 0.87
CA GLY A 33 -4.76 13.46 0.54
C GLY A 33 -3.32 13.49 1.06
N GLU A 34 -2.86 12.44 1.72
CA GLU A 34 -1.47 12.35 2.18
C GLU A 34 -0.50 12.11 1.01
N SER A 35 0.54 12.94 0.91
CA SER A 35 1.61 12.74 -0.06
C SER A 35 2.46 11.52 0.31
N PHE A 36 3.07 10.90 -0.69
CA PHE A 36 3.86 9.71 -0.46
C PHE A 36 5.09 9.94 0.41
N ASP A 37 5.73 11.10 0.27
CA ASP A 37 6.90 11.42 1.07
C ASP A 37 6.57 11.51 2.56
N VAL A 38 5.38 12.02 2.92
CA VAL A 38 4.90 12.02 4.31
C VAL A 38 4.62 10.59 4.78
N PHE A 39 3.91 9.80 3.96
CA PHE A 39 3.60 8.41 4.28
C PHE A 39 4.87 7.56 4.51
N LEU A 40 5.84 7.65 3.61
CA LEU A 40 7.13 6.96 3.70
C LEU A 40 7.93 7.41 4.92
N THR A 41 7.92 8.70 5.22
CA THR A 41 8.64 9.26 6.38
C THR A 41 8.09 8.69 7.69
N GLU A 42 6.77 8.65 7.84
CA GLU A 42 6.16 8.06 9.04
C GLU A 42 6.41 6.55 9.13
N LEU A 43 6.38 5.80 8.02
CA LEU A 43 6.75 4.38 8.02
C LEU A 43 8.20 4.15 8.48
N LYS A 44 9.15 4.94 7.96
CA LYS A 44 10.57 4.88 8.37
C LYS A 44 10.77 5.27 9.83
N LYS A 45 9.94 6.17 10.37
CA LYS A 45 9.98 6.58 11.77
C LYS A 45 9.48 5.47 12.68
N LEU A 46 8.33 4.86 12.35
CA LEU A 46 7.75 3.75 13.11
C LEU A 46 8.65 2.51 13.09
N SER A 47 9.29 2.21 11.96
CA SER A 47 10.12 1.01 11.83
C SER A 47 11.34 0.99 12.77
N LYS A 48 11.85 2.17 13.19
CA LYS A 48 13.00 2.30 14.10
C LYS A 48 12.78 1.64 15.46
N GLN A 49 11.52 1.56 15.91
CA GLN A 49 11.16 0.97 17.19
C GLN A 49 10.75 -0.51 17.07
N CYS A 50 10.60 -1.02 15.85
CA CYS A 50 10.03 -2.34 15.60
C CYS A 50 11.03 -3.51 15.72
N GLY A 51 12.34 -3.25 15.82
CA GLY A 51 13.34 -4.31 15.94
C GLY A 51 13.49 -5.19 14.68
N PHE A 52 13.19 -4.66 13.49
CA PHE A 52 13.19 -5.44 12.24
C PHE A 52 14.57 -5.91 11.76
N GLY A 53 15.66 -5.29 12.22
CA GLY A 53 17.02 -5.65 11.82
C GLY A 53 17.21 -5.60 10.30
N THR A 54 17.76 -6.66 9.71
CA THR A 54 18.04 -6.77 8.27
C THR A 54 16.79 -6.76 7.39
N LEU A 55 15.62 -7.06 7.96
CA LEU A 55 14.35 -7.07 7.21
C LEU A 55 13.69 -5.70 7.12
N ASN A 56 14.26 -4.66 7.75
CA ASN A 56 13.64 -3.34 7.85
C ASN A 56 13.15 -2.81 6.49
N ASP A 57 14.01 -2.83 5.47
CA ASP A 57 13.68 -2.27 4.16
C ASP A 57 12.64 -3.13 3.41
N SER A 58 12.71 -4.45 3.55
CA SER A 58 11.70 -5.35 2.96
C SER A 58 10.33 -5.12 3.59
N LEU A 59 10.26 -4.99 4.91
CA LEU A 59 9.00 -4.79 5.62
C LEU A 59 8.41 -3.39 5.39
N ILE A 60 9.25 -2.36 5.27
CA ILE A 60 8.79 -1.03 4.82
C ILE A 60 8.18 -1.13 3.42
N LYS A 61 8.86 -1.79 2.48
CA LYS A 61 8.35 -1.99 1.12
C LYS A 61 7.00 -2.72 1.13
N ASP A 62 6.89 -3.81 1.88
CA ASP A 62 5.65 -4.60 1.95
C ASP A 62 4.51 -3.79 2.59
N ARG A 63 4.83 -2.97 3.61
CA ARG A 63 3.85 -2.07 4.24
C ARG A 63 3.43 -0.92 3.34
N ILE A 64 4.35 -0.38 2.52
CA ILE A 64 4.01 0.60 1.48
C ILE A 64 2.96 -0.01 0.55
N ILE A 65 3.27 -1.14 -0.08
CA ILE A 65 2.40 -1.78 -1.09
C ILE A 65 1.02 -2.10 -0.50
N SER A 66 0.99 -2.69 0.69
CA SER A 66 -0.27 -3.08 1.34
C SER A 66 -1.06 -1.88 1.85
N GLY A 67 -0.41 -0.78 2.22
CA GLY A 67 -1.02 0.44 2.75
C GLY A 67 -1.38 1.52 1.72
N LEU A 68 -1.17 1.28 0.42
CA LEU A 68 -1.54 2.23 -0.63
C LEU A 68 -3.05 2.40 -0.78
N SER A 69 -3.46 3.65 -0.99
CA SER A 69 -4.83 4.00 -1.38
C SER A 69 -5.11 3.69 -2.87
N ASP A 70 -4.11 3.89 -3.75
CA ASP A 70 -4.23 3.66 -5.19
C ASP A 70 -4.09 2.16 -5.54
N SER A 71 -5.22 1.53 -5.86
CA SER A 71 -5.29 0.11 -6.23
C SER A 71 -4.58 -0.21 -7.56
N ASN A 72 -4.53 0.73 -8.51
CA ASN A 72 -3.86 0.54 -9.79
C ASN A 72 -2.34 0.53 -9.60
N LEU A 73 -1.83 1.47 -8.80
CA LEU A 73 -0.41 1.52 -8.46
C LEU A 73 0.01 0.28 -7.67
N LYS A 74 -0.82 -0.15 -6.71
CA LYS A 74 -0.61 -1.40 -5.96
C LYS A 74 -0.49 -2.62 -6.89
N ASN A 75 -1.41 -2.78 -7.83
CA ASN A 75 -1.37 -3.85 -8.83
C ASN A 75 -0.09 -3.79 -9.69
N ARG A 76 0.32 -2.58 -10.12
CA ARG A 76 1.55 -2.39 -10.89
C ARG A 76 2.81 -2.78 -10.12
N LEU A 77 2.87 -2.47 -8.82
CA LEU A 77 3.98 -2.84 -7.95
C LEU A 77 4.05 -4.35 -7.72
N LEU A 78 2.90 -5.00 -7.47
CA LEU A 78 2.84 -6.45 -7.23
C LEU A 78 3.24 -7.32 -8.42
N ARG A 79 3.29 -6.77 -9.64
CA ARG A 79 3.74 -7.48 -10.86
C ARG A 79 5.25 -7.43 -11.08
N LYS A 80 6.01 -6.74 -10.23
CA LYS A 80 7.47 -6.62 -10.36
C LYS A 80 8.15 -7.75 -9.58
N GLU A 81 8.88 -8.61 -10.29
CA GLU A 81 9.59 -9.77 -9.71
C GLU A 81 10.73 -9.35 -8.76
N ASP A 82 11.52 -8.33 -9.11
CA ASP A 82 12.67 -7.85 -8.30
C ASP A 82 12.43 -6.47 -7.69
N LEU A 83 11.34 -6.33 -6.94
CA LEU A 83 11.00 -5.07 -6.28
C LEU A 83 11.73 -4.94 -4.93
N ASP A 84 12.71 -4.04 -4.87
CA ASP A 84 13.32 -3.54 -3.65
C ASP A 84 12.67 -2.21 -3.19
N LEU A 85 13.03 -1.74 -2.00
CA LEU A 85 12.46 -0.52 -1.41
C LEU A 85 12.75 0.71 -2.29
N GLU A 86 13.95 0.83 -2.84
CA GLU A 86 14.35 1.99 -3.66
C GLU A 86 13.55 2.04 -4.98
N LYS A 87 13.43 0.91 -5.68
CA LYS A 87 12.59 0.77 -6.87
C LYS A 87 11.13 1.07 -6.56
N CYS A 88 10.61 0.59 -5.43
CA CYS A 88 9.25 0.87 -4.99
C CYS A 88 9.01 2.38 -4.83
N ILE A 89 9.91 3.08 -4.12
CA ILE A 89 9.88 4.53 -3.93
C ILE A 89 9.93 5.26 -5.27
N ARG A 90 10.84 4.87 -6.17
CA ARG A 90 10.99 5.50 -7.50
C ARG A 90 9.72 5.36 -8.35
N ILE A 91 9.14 4.16 -8.40
CA ILE A 91 7.90 3.88 -9.14
C ILE A 91 6.75 4.72 -8.58
N TYR A 92 6.69 4.90 -7.25
CA TYR A 92 5.68 5.72 -6.63
C TYR A 92 5.84 7.20 -7.03
N LYS A 93 7.02 7.79 -6.80
CA LYS A 93 7.29 9.20 -7.11
C LYS A 93 7.04 9.52 -8.58
N ALA A 94 7.41 8.62 -9.49
CA ALA A 94 7.11 8.76 -10.91
C ALA A 94 5.61 8.80 -11.21
N THR A 95 4.81 8.03 -10.47
CA THR A 95 3.34 8.03 -10.60
C THR A 95 2.73 9.32 -10.10
N GLU A 96 3.17 9.79 -8.93
CA GLU A 96 2.67 11.03 -8.34
C GLU A 96 3.00 12.23 -9.25
N LEU A 97 4.23 12.30 -9.77
CA LEU A 97 4.65 13.33 -10.72
C LEU A 97 3.83 13.27 -12.01
N ALA A 98 3.64 12.09 -12.59
CA ALA A 98 2.84 11.93 -13.80
C ALA A 98 1.38 12.36 -13.58
N GLN A 99 0.78 12.01 -12.44
CA GLN A 99 -0.56 12.45 -12.07
C GLN A 99 -0.66 13.97 -11.91
N GLN A 100 0.35 14.61 -11.31
CA GLN A 100 0.42 16.06 -11.20
C GLN A 100 0.53 16.72 -12.57
N GLN A 101 1.43 16.24 -13.43
CA GLN A 101 1.62 16.75 -14.79
C GLN A 101 0.35 16.59 -15.65
N LEU A 102 -0.32 15.44 -15.57
CA LEU A 102 -1.58 15.21 -16.30
C LEU A 102 -2.69 16.17 -15.88
N LYS A 103 -2.74 16.60 -14.60
CA LYS A 103 -3.69 17.64 -14.15
C LYS A 103 -3.39 19.00 -14.78
N THR A 104 -2.12 19.33 -14.99
CA THR A 104 -1.70 20.58 -15.65
C THR A 104 -1.91 20.53 -17.17
N LEU A 105 -1.75 19.35 -17.78
CA LEU A 105 -1.88 19.16 -19.23
C LEU A 105 -3.32 18.91 -19.67
N ALA A 106 -4.25 18.61 -18.76
CA ALA A 106 -5.66 18.45 -19.07
C ALA A 106 -6.19 19.76 -19.67
N PRO A 107 -6.55 19.79 -20.96
CA PRO A 107 -7.18 20.98 -21.53
C PRO A 107 -8.52 21.20 -20.85
N ASP A 108 -8.92 22.46 -20.63
CA ASP A 108 -10.26 22.90 -20.22
C ASP A 108 -11.30 22.45 -21.26
N THR A 109 -11.56 21.15 -21.29
CA THR A 109 -12.41 20.55 -22.31
C THR A 109 -13.76 20.36 -21.65
N LYS A 110 -14.61 21.39 -21.78
CA LYS A 110 -16.06 21.21 -21.75
C LYS A 110 -16.43 20.28 -22.91
N ILE A 111 -16.27 18.98 -22.74
CA ILE A 111 -16.64 17.98 -23.75
C ILE A 111 -18.15 17.83 -23.68
N HIS A 112 -18.85 18.34 -24.69
CA HIS A 112 -20.25 18.01 -24.95
C HIS A 112 -20.42 16.50 -24.98
N THR A 113 -21.28 15.99 -24.10
CA THR A 113 -21.70 14.60 -24.02
C THR A 113 -22.36 14.17 -25.32
N VAL A 114 -21.66 13.41 -26.16
CA VAL A 114 -22.31 12.54 -27.15
C VAL A 114 -22.54 11.20 -26.47
N ALA A 115 -23.79 10.94 -26.10
CA ALA A 115 -24.24 9.67 -25.54
C ALA A 115 -23.94 8.52 -26.51
N LYS A 116 -22.91 7.72 -26.22
CA LYS A 116 -22.73 6.42 -26.85
C LYS A 116 -23.74 5.46 -26.22
N LYS A 117 -24.90 5.29 -26.86
CA LYS A 117 -25.75 4.11 -26.62
C LYS A 117 -24.96 2.88 -27.07
N MET A 118 -24.53 2.06 -26.12
CA MET A 118 -24.06 0.70 -26.39
C MET A 118 -25.22 -0.24 -26.08
N THR A 119 -25.94 -0.67 -27.11
CA THR A 119 -26.91 -1.76 -27.01
C THR A 119 -26.18 -3.10 -26.91
N SER A 120 -26.13 -3.62 -25.69
CA SER A 120 -26.00 -5.04 -25.32
C SER A 120 -27.22 -5.82 -25.86
N ALA A 121 -27.24 -7.09 -26.26
CA ALA A 121 -26.36 -8.25 -26.11
C ALA A 121 -26.60 -9.23 -27.27
N PHE A 122 -25.55 -9.92 -27.72
CA PHE A 122 -25.68 -11.19 -28.44
C PHE A 122 -25.85 -12.29 -27.38
N ALA A 123 -27.03 -12.93 -27.33
CA ALA A 123 -27.32 -14.01 -26.40
C ALA A 123 -26.55 -15.27 -26.81
N PHE A 124 -25.57 -15.69 -26.00
CA PHE A 124 -24.94 -16.99 -26.12
C PHE A 124 -25.75 -17.99 -25.28
N ALA A 125 -26.49 -18.88 -25.95
CA ALA A 125 -27.23 -19.95 -25.31
C ALA A 125 -26.24 -20.99 -24.76
N PHE A 126 -26.13 -21.10 -23.44
CA PHE A 126 -25.62 -22.30 -22.79
C PHE A 126 -26.78 -22.98 -22.07
N GLY A 127 -27.12 -24.18 -22.55
CA GLY A 127 -28.17 -25.02 -22.00
C GLY A 127 -27.87 -25.44 -20.57
N VAL A 128 -28.82 -25.18 -19.68
CA VAL A 128 -28.83 -25.71 -18.31
C VAL A 128 -29.34 -27.14 -18.35
N VAL A 129 -28.45 -28.12 -18.11
CA VAL A 129 -28.87 -29.48 -17.75
C VAL A 129 -29.34 -29.44 -16.30
N LYS A 130 -30.65 -29.61 -16.09
CA LYS A 130 -31.25 -29.81 -14.77
C LYS A 130 -30.90 -31.21 -14.28
N VAL A 131 -30.06 -31.31 -13.24
CA VAL A 131 -29.94 -32.53 -12.43
C VAL A 131 -31.06 -32.50 -11.40
N THR A 132 -32.10 -33.31 -11.62
CA THR A 132 -33.12 -33.61 -10.61
C THR A 132 -32.61 -34.72 -9.69
N SER A 133 -32.26 -34.36 -8.46
CA SER A 133 -32.11 -35.32 -7.35
C SER A 133 -33.49 -35.83 -6.97
N ARG A 134 -33.75 -37.11 -7.25
CA ARG A 134 -34.94 -37.84 -6.82
C ARG A 134 -34.61 -38.48 -5.48
N THR A 135 -35.30 -38.04 -4.44
CA THR A 135 -35.37 -38.73 -3.14
C THR A 135 -36.03 -40.09 -3.34
N PHE A 136 -35.35 -41.16 -2.91
CA PHE A 136 -35.89 -42.24 -2.09
C PHE A 136 -34.73 -42.90 -1.34
#